data_AF-A0A7C3NTR6-F1
#
_entry.id   AF-A0A7C3NTR6-F1
#
_cell.length_a   1.000
_cell.length_b   1.000
_cell.length_c   1.000
_cell.angle_alpha   90.00
_cell.angle_beta   90.00
_cell.angle_gamma   90.00
#
_symmetry.space_group_name_H-M   'P 1'
#
loop_
_entity.id
_entity.type
_entity.pdbx_description
1 polymer ?
#
loop_
_entity_poly.entity_id
_entity_poly.type
_entity_poly.pdbx_seq_one_letter_code
_entity_poly.pdbx_strand_id
1 'polypeptide(L)' 'MNTARKAFILKLLRRHNIMSLATVRPDGFPQVTTVAYANDGLDLYSATAVAACARCASTTGASSIRWSTTR' A
#
# COMPACT_ATOMS: atom_id res chain seq x y z
N MET A 1 -10.32 -5.43 -16.70
CA MET A 1 -9.36 -4.31 -16.89
C MET A 1 -8.97 -4.26 -18.37
N ASN A 2 -9.03 -3.10 -19.02
CA ASN A 2 -8.59 -2.95 -20.41
C ASN A 2 -7.04 -3.05 -20.50
N THR A 3 -6.52 -3.78 -21.47
CA THR A 3 -5.08 -4.07 -21.62
C THR A 3 -4.22 -2.80 -21.77
N ALA A 4 -4.71 -1.80 -22.50
CA ALA A 4 -4.00 -0.53 -22.69
C ALA A 4 -3.88 0.26 -21.38
N ARG A 5 -4.93 0.25 -20.54
CA ARG A 5 -4.89 0.91 -19.22
C ARG A 5 -3.93 0.21 -18.26
N LYS A 6 -3.92 -1.12 -18.27
CA LYS A 6 -2.99 -1.92 -17.45
C LYS A 6 -1.54 -1.58 -17.79
N ALA A 7 -1.21 -1.51 -19.09
CA ALA A 7 0.14 -1.14 -19.53
C ALA A 7 0.54 0.28 -19.09
N PHE A 8 -0.39 1.24 -19.17
CA PHE A 8 -0.15 2.60 -18.70
C PHE A 8 0.13 2.66 -17.19
N ILE A 9 -0.68 1.97 -16.38
CA ILE A 9 -0.51 1.91 -14.92
C ILE A 9 0.83 1.27 -14.56
N LEU A 10 1.18 0.14 -15.18
CA LEU A 10 2.47 -0.53 -14.93
C LEU A 10 3.67 0.35 -15.30
N LYS A 11 3.56 1.12 -16.39
CA LYS A 11 4.59 2.08 -16.80
C LYS A 11 4.76 3.20 -15.76
N LEU A 12 3.67 3.69 -15.20
CA LEU A 12 3.69 4.72 -14.15
C LEU A 12 4.30 4.16 -12.86
N LEU A 13 3.84 2.99 -12.42
CA LEU A 13 4.32 2.37 -11.18
C LEU A 13 5.81 2.06 -11.21
N ARG A 14 6.37 1.64 -12.36
CA ARG A 14 7.81 1.43 -12.53
C ARG A 14 8.66 2.70 -12.54
N ARG A 15 8.06 3.86 -12.84
CA ARG A 15 8.78 5.14 -12.92
C ARG A 15 8.88 5.84 -11.56
N HIS A 16 7.92 5.62 -10.68
CA HIS A 16 7.85 6.29 -9.39
C HIS A 16 8.15 5.30 -8.26
N ASN A 17 8.82 5.77 -7.22
CA ASN A 17 9.15 5.02 -6.01
C ASN A 17 8.52 5.62 -4.75
N ILE A 18 7.69 6.64 -4.91
CA ILE A 18 6.99 7.35 -3.84
C ILE A 18 5.49 7.37 -4.11
N MET A 19 4.69 7.15 -3.07
CA MET A 19 3.23 7.22 -3.15
C MET A 19 2.63 7.85 -1.90
N SER A 20 1.44 8.42 -2.05
CA SER A 20 0.64 8.92 -0.92
C SER A 20 -0.32 7.81 -0.48
N LEU A 21 -0.08 7.24 0.71
CA LEU A 21 -0.96 6.27 1.34
C LEU A 21 -1.93 6.99 2.27
N ALA A 22 -3.23 6.85 1.97
CA ALA A 22 -4.31 7.28 2.85
C ALA A 22 -4.75 6.10 3.74
N THR A 23 -4.61 6.24 5.05
CA THR A 23 -5.14 5.31 6.04
C THR A 23 -6.31 5.94 6.78
N VAL A 24 -7.27 5.12 7.19
CA VAL A 24 -8.39 5.58 8.02
C VAL A 24 -7.95 5.45 9.48
N ARG A 25 -7.93 6.57 10.21
CA ARG A 25 -7.68 6.57 11.65
C ARG A 25 -8.95 6.13 12.39
N PRO A 26 -8.85 5.63 13.64
CA PRO A 26 -10.02 5.23 14.43
C PRO A 26 -11.06 6.35 14.68
N ASP A 27 -10.69 7.62 14.53
CA ASP A 27 -11.57 8.78 14.61
C ASP A 27 -12.32 9.09 13.30
N GLY A 28 -12.08 8.31 12.24
CA GLY A 28 -12.74 8.43 10.94
C GLY A 28 -12.13 9.47 9.99
N PHE A 29 -11.11 10.22 10.43
CA PHE A 29 -10.43 11.17 9.56
C PHE A 29 -9.31 10.49 8.75
N PRO A 30 -9.16 10.82 7.45
CA PRO A 30 -8.12 10.24 6.63
C PRO A 30 -6.76 10.82 7.02
N GLN A 31 -5.77 9.94 7.20
CA GLN A 31 -4.38 10.32 7.34
C GLN A 31 -3.63 9.98 6.07
N VAL A 32 -3.00 10.98 5.46
CA VAL A 32 -2.18 10.77 4.25
C VAL A 32 -0.73 10.84 4.64
N THR A 33 0.02 9.79 4.30
CA THR A 33 1.46 9.71 4.53
C THR A 33 2.16 9.41 3.22
N THR A 34 3.23 10.14 2.93
CA THR A 34 4.09 9.84 1.77
C THR A 34 5.06 8.75 2.16
N VAL A 35 5.02 7.64 1.45
CA VAL A 35 5.91 6.49 1.70
C VAL A 35 6.67 6.13 0.44
N ALA A 36 7.84 5.53 0.63
CA ALA A 36 8.51 4.81 -0.44
C ALA A 36 7.82 3.45 -0.65
N TYR A 37 7.70 3.04 -1.91
CA TYR A 37 7.15 1.73 -2.27
C TYR A 37 8.00 1.04 -3.32
N ALA A 38 7.94 -0.29 -3.34
CA ALA A 38 8.41 -1.15 -4.42
C ALA A 38 7.21 -1.86 -5.03
N ASN A 39 7.22 -2.12 -6.34
CA ASN A 39 6.13 -2.82 -7.00
C ASN A 39 6.61 -4.04 -7.79
N ASP A 40 5.85 -5.13 -7.71
CA ASP A 40 5.94 -6.24 -8.64
C ASP A 40 4.64 -6.31 -9.45
N GLY A 41 4.68 -5.80 -10.67
CA GLY A 41 3.48 -5.62 -11.46
C GLY A 41 2.48 -4.66 -10.80
N LEU A 42 1.39 -5.21 -10.27
CA LEU A 42 0.33 -4.49 -9.56
C LEU A 42 0.38 -4.68 -8.04
N ASP A 43 1.27 -5.53 -7.54
CA ASP A 43 1.48 -5.74 -6.12
C ASP A 43 2.42 -4.67 -5.58
N LEU A 44 1.97 -3.94 -4.55
CA LEU A 44 2.67 -2.82 -3.95
C LEU A 44 3.18 -3.21 -2.56
N TYR A 45 4.47 -3.03 -2.35
CA TYR A 45 5.15 -3.26 -1.09
C TYR A 45 5.62 -1.93 -0.52
N SER A 46 5.27 -1.64 0.73
CA SER A 46 5.78 -0.48 1.46
C SER A 46 6.37 -0.93 2.79
N ALA A 47 7.48 -0.30 3.20
CA ALA A 47 8.07 -0.53 4.50
C ALA A 47 7.57 0.54 5.46
N THR A 48 7.01 0.12 6.60
CA THR A 48 6.60 1.02 7.68
C THR A 48 7.28 0.60 8.97
N ALA A 49 7.55 1.56 9.85
CA ALA A 49 8.12 1.26 11.17
C ALA A 49 7.12 0.45 12.00
N VAL A 50 7.61 -0.52 12.78
CA VAL A 50 6.78 -1.39 13.63
C VAL A 50 5.86 -0.59 14.56
N ALA A 51 6.31 0.57 15.05
CA ALA A 51 5.52 1.47 15.89
C ALA A 51 4.34 2.14 15.15
N ALA A 52 4.45 2.35 13.83
CA ALA A 52 3.35 2.88 13.02
C ALA A 52 2.25 1.82 12.78
N CYS A 53 2.62 0.54 12.84
CA CYS A 53 1.77 -0.62 12.60
C CYS A 53 1.51 -1.37 13.92
N ALA A 54 1.06 -0.67 14.97
CA ALA A 54 0.67 -1.30 16.23
C ALA A 54 -0.53 -2.28 16.09
N ARG A 55 -1.18 -2.34 14.91
CA ARG A 55 -2.34 -3.23 14.65
C ARG A 55 -2.13 -4.26 13.54
N CYS A 56 -0.99 -4.28 12.85
CA CYS A 56 -0.73 -5.26 11.78
C CYS A 56 0.43 -6.24 12.07
N ALA A 57 1.03 -6.17 13.26
CA ALA A 57 2.14 -7.03 13.67
C ALA A 57 1.74 -8.36 14.38
N SER A 58 0.47 -8.79 14.36
CA SER A 58 0.08 -10.06 14.99
C SER A 58 0.27 -11.30 14.11
N THR A 59 0.77 -11.16 12.87
CA THR A 59 1.00 -12.32 11.99
C THR A 59 2.39 -12.24 11.37
N THR A 60 3.35 -12.81 12.09
CA THR A 60 4.72 -13.07 11.63
C THR A 60 4.71 -13.81 10.29
N GLY A 61 5.37 -13.21 9.28
CA GLY A 61 5.72 -13.86 8.02
C GLY A 61 5.17 -13.13 6.79
N ALA A 62 6.00 -12.27 6.18
CA ALA A 62 5.80 -11.68 4.86
C ALA A 62 4.36 -11.15 4.58
N SER A 63 4.03 -9.99 5.16
CA SER A 63 2.77 -9.31 4.91
C SER A 63 2.66 -8.82 3.47
N SER A 64 2.16 -9.68 2.58
CA SER A 64 1.27 -9.22 1.52
C SER A 64 0.15 -8.41 2.18
N ILE A 65 -0.05 -7.16 1.76
CA ILE A 65 -1.13 -6.32 2.27
C ILE A 65 -2.43 -6.90 1.73
N ARG A 66 -2.99 -7.89 2.44
CA ARG A 66 -4.32 -8.43 2.16
C ARG A 66 -5.33 -7.49 2.79
N TRP A 67 -5.96 -6.68 1.95
CA TRP A 67 -7.14 -5.90 2.31
C TRP A 67 -8.27 -6.86 2.70
N SER A 68 -8.46 -7.10 3.99
CA SER A 68 -9.72 -7.62 4.51
C SER A 68 -10.56 -6.44 4.99
N THR A 69 -11.54 -6.05 4.18
CA THR A 69 -12.64 -5.19 4.63
C THR A 69 -13.47 -5.99 5.63
N THR A 70 -13.06 -6.02 6.89
CA THR A 70 -13.95 -6.42 7.98
C THR A 70 -14.65 -5.16 8.46
N ARG A 71 -15.90 -5.11 8.01
CA ARG A 71 -17.06 -4.31 8.45
C ARG A 71 -16.86 -3.38 9.64
#